data_AF-A0A938WXH1-F1
#
_entry.id   AF-A0A938WXH1-F1
#
_cell.length_a   1.000
_cell.length_b   1.000
_cell.length_c   1.000
_cell.angle_alpha   90.00
_cell.angle_beta   90.00
_cell.angle_gamma   90.00
#
_symmetry.space_group_name_H-M   'P 1'
#
loop_
_entity.id
_entity.type
_entity.pdbx_description
1 polymer ?
#
loop_
_entity_poly.entity_id
_entity_poly.type
_entity_poly.pdbx_seq_one_letter_code
_entity_poly.pdbx_strand_id
1 'polypeptide(L)'
;AIPMATDIAFALGVLSLLGNRVPPAIKVFFSTLAIADDLLAIVAIALFYGHAPSMMWLGAAAVVTALLVVLNIRRHFRLAPYLALGLVLWFCLYQSGVHATLAGVILAFTIPARSDIDAGGLVEWVRAKLPELDDRFDDEAHILG
;
A
#
# COMPACT_ATOMS: atom_id res chain seq x y z
N ALA A 1 30.61 5.67 2.06
CA ALA A 1 29.33 4.93 1.98
C ALA A 1 29.62 3.59 1.32
N ILE A 2 29.25 2.49 1.96
CA ILE A 2 29.29 1.17 1.32
C ILE A 2 27.96 1.04 0.58
N PRO A 3 27.95 0.84 -0.75
CA PRO A 3 26.70 0.75 -1.49
C PRO A 3 26.01 -0.55 -1.09
N MET A 4 24.84 -0.42 -0.48
CA MET A 4 24.02 -1.55 -0.02
C MET A 4 22.61 -1.51 -0.62
N ALA A 5 22.35 -0.64 -1.61
CA ALA A 5 21.03 -0.50 -2.22
C ALA A 5 21.04 -1.07 -3.63
N THR A 6 20.11 -1.98 -3.90
CA THR A 6 19.89 -2.57 -5.22
C THR A 6 18.78 -1.80 -5.93
N ASP A 7 19.09 -1.01 -6.96
CA ASP A 7 18.08 -0.25 -7.72
C ASP A 7 17.09 -1.20 -8.41
N ILE A 8 15.90 -1.32 -7.80
CA ILE A 8 14.83 -2.18 -8.27
C ILE A 8 14.28 -1.77 -9.63
N ALA A 9 14.21 -0.46 -9.93
CA ALA A 9 13.65 0.03 -11.17
C ALA A 9 14.60 -0.32 -12.34
N PHE A 10 15.90 -0.19 -12.12
CA PHE A 10 16.91 -0.60 -13.09
C PHE A 10 16.94 -2.12 -13.27
N ALA A 11 16.96 -2.89 -12.18
CA ALA A 11 16.98 -4.36 -12.24
C ALA A 11 15.75 -4.92 -12.98
N LEU A 12 14.54 -4.45 -12.62
CA LEU A 12 13.31 -4.85 -13.31
C LEU A 12 13.26 -4.36 -14.76
N GLY A 13 13.81 -3.18 -15.05
CA GLY A 13 13.96 -2.66 -16.41
C GLY A 13 14.81 -3.58 -17.29
N VAL A 14 15.97 -4.01 -16.80
CA VAL A 14 16.84 -4.97 -17.50
C VAL A 14 16.15 -6.34 -17.65
N LEU A 15 15.51 -6.84 -16.59
CA LEU A 15 14.72 -8.08 -16.62
C LEU A 15 13.57 -8.03 -17.65
N SER A 16 12.99 -6.85 -17.87
CA SER A 16 11.95 -6.63 -18.89
C SER A 16 12.52 -6.69 -20.31
N LEU A 17 13.72 -6.15 -20.54
CA LEU A 17 14.41 -6.21 -21.84
C LEU A 17 14.81 -7.64 -22.23
N LEU A 18 15.10 -8.52 -21.25
CA LEU A 18 15.37 -9.94 -21.50
C LEU A 18 14.08 -10.74 -21.84
N GLY A 19 12.90 -10.13 -21.69
CA GLY A 19 11.61 -10.65 -22.15
C GLY A 19 11.25 -12.01 -21.58
N ASN A 20 10.97 -12.97 -22.48
CA ASN A 20 10.55 -14.34 -22.15
C ASN A 20 11.70 -15.28 -21.76
N ARG A 21 12.96 -14.84 -21.83
CA ARG A 21 14.11 -15.70 -21.46
C ARG A 21 14.24 -15.90 -19.95
N VAL A 22 13.58 -15.05 -19.15
CA VAL A 22 13.63 -15.13 -17.69
C VAL A 22 12.30 -15.66 -17.15
N PRO A 23 12.30 -16.79 -16.42
CA PRO A 23 11.10 -17.32 -15.77
C PRO A 23 10.46 -16.29 -14.84
N PRO A 24 9.11 -16.27 -14.75
CA PRO A 24 8.40 -15.35 -13.85
C PRO A 24 8.80 -15.53 -12.37
N ALA A 25 9.17 -16.75 -11.96
CA ALA A 25 9.68 -17.02 -10.61
C ALA A 25 10.93 -16.21 -10.27
N ILE A 26 11.86 -16.02 -11.22
CA ILE A 26 13.07 -15.23 -11.02
C ILE A 26 12.74 -13.74 -10.89
N LYS A 27 11.77 -13.23 -11.67
CA LYS A 27 11.30 -11.84 -11.57
C LYS A 27 10.74 -11.54 -10.18
N VAL A 28 9.92 -12.44 -9.64
CA VAL A 28 9.36 -12.33 -8.28
C VAL A 28 10.47 -12.40 -7.23
N PHE A 29 11.38 -13.38 -7.33
CA PHE A 29 12.49 -13.52 -6.38
C PHE A 29 13.36 -12.26 -6.31
N PHE A 30 13.84 -11.76 -7.46
CA PHE A 30 14.65 -10.55 -7.51
C PHE A 30 13.90 -9.31 -7.02
N SER A 31 12.62 -9.17 -7.38
CA SER A 31 11.80 -8.07 -6.88
C SER A 31 11.68 -8.11 -5.36
N THR A 32 11.46 -9.29 -4.76
CA THR A 32 11.37 -9.40 -3.30
C THR A 32 12.70 -9.14 -2.61
N LEU A 33 13.81 -9.63 -3.18
CA LEU A 33 15.16 -9.41 -2.65
C LEU A 33 15.52 -7.92 -2.67
N ALA A 34 15.28 -7.23 -3.79
CA ALA A 34 15.56 -5.80 -3.92
C ALA A 34 14.72 -4.95 -2.96
N ILE A 35 13.42 -5.25 -2.81
CA ILE A 35 12.56 -4.54 -1.84
C ILE A 35 13.05 -4.75 -0.40
N ALA A 36 13.43 -5.98 -0.04
CA ALA A 36 13.88 -6.31 1.30
C ALA A 36 15.20 -5.60 1.64
N ASP A 37 16.15 -5.57 0.70
CA ASP A 37 17.45 -4.89 0.82
C ASP A 37 17.27 -3.37 0.99
N ASP A 38 16.46 -2.73 0.15
CA ASP A 38 16.15 -1.29 0.25
C ASP A 38 15.48 -0.93 1.59
N LEU A 39 14.53 -1.74 2.05
CA LEU A 39 13.87 -1.52 3.34
C LEU A 39 14.86 -1.67 4.50
N LEU A 40 15.73 -2.69 4.47
CA LEU A 40 16.75 -2.92 5.49
C LEU A 40 17.76 -1.78 5.55
N ALA A 41 18.20 -1.28 4.38
CA ALA A 41 19.11 -0.14 4.29
C ALA A 41 18.47 1.13 4.88
N ILE A 42 17.21 1.41 4.56
CA ILE A 42 16.47 2.57 5.12
C ILE A 42 16.34 2.45 6.65
N VAL A 43 15.97 1.26 7.16
CA VAL A 43 15.84 1.02 8.61
C VAL A 43 17.20 1.15 9.31
N ALA A 44 18.27 0.60 8.74
CA ALA A 44 19.61 0.69 9.29
C ALA A 44 20.09 2.15 9.37
N ILE A 45 19.95 2.93 8.29
CA ILE A 45 20.30 4.36 8.28
C ILE A 45 19.47 5.12 9.32
N ALA A 46 18.18 4.80 9.42
CA ALA A 46 17.28 5.46 10.36
C ALA A 46 17.66 5.21 11.83
N LEU A 47 18.12 4.00 12.17
CA LEU A 47 18.54 3.63 13.53
C LEU A 47 19.93 4.15 13.90
N PHE A 48 20.90 4.09 12.98
CA PHE A 48 22.29 4.45 13.25
C PHE A 48 22.60 5.94 13.08
N TYR A 49 21.80 6.68 12.31
CA TYR A 49 22.05 8.09 11.98
C TYR A 49 21.02 9.05 12.58
N GLY A 50 20.16 8.58 13.50
CA GLY A 50 19.20 9.40 14.21
C GLY A 50 19.88 10.37 15.18
N HIS A 51 19.66 11.67 15.00
CA HIS A 51 20.06 12.69 15.98
C HIS A 51 19.18 12.63 17.23
N ALA A 52 19.64 13.24 18.33
CA ALA A 52 18.93 13.30 19.61
C ALA A 52 17.50 13.83 19.41
N PRO A 53 16.47 12.98 19.53
CA PRO A 53 15.15 13.38 19.11
C PRO A 53 14.47 14.22 20.18
N SER A 54 13.69 15.21 19.75
CA SER A 54 12.88 15.98 20.70
C SER A 54 11.71 15.12 21.18
N MET A 55 11.62 14.89 22.48
CA MET A 55 10.60 14.02 23.08
C MET A 55 9.17 14.51 22.82
N MET A 56 8.97 15.82 22.69
CA MET A 56 7.67 16.43 22.41
C MET A 56 7.10 16.03 21.04
N TRP A 57 7.90 16.15 19.98
CA TRP A 57 7.48 15.79 18.62
C TRP A 57 7.33 14.27 18.44
N LEU A 58 8.12 13.47 19.16
CA LEU A 58 7.91 12.01 19.24
C LEU A 58 6.55 11.66 19.87
N GLY A 59 6.15 12.35 20.93
CA GLY A 59 4.82 12.19 21.53
C GLY A 59 3.70 12.52 20.54
N ALA A 60 3.84 13.61 19.78
CA ALA A 60 2.90 13.96 18.71
C ALA A 60 2.83 12.89 17.61
N ALA A 61 3.98 12.38 17.15
CA ALA A 61 4.04 11.30 16.17
C ALA A 61 3.36 10.01 16.66
N ALA A 62 3.52 9.68 17.95
CA ALA A 62 2.84 8.53 18.56
C ALA A 62 1.31 8.69 18.57
N VAL A 63 0.81 9.89 18.89
CA VAL A 63 -0.64 10.20 18.86
C VAL A 63 -1.20 10.09 17.44
N VAL A 64 -0.51 10.62 16.44
CA VAL A 64 -0.93 10.54 15.04
C VAL A 64 -0.92 9.08 14.56
N THR A 65 0.08 8.31 14.95
CA THR A 65 0.16 6.87 14.65
C THR A 65 -0.99 6.11 15.28
N ALA A 66 -1.33 6.40 16.54
CA ALA A 66 -2.49 5.80 17.20
C ALA A 66 -3.80 6.14 16.47
N LEU A 67 -3.95 7.37 15.98
CA LEU A 67 -5.11 7.78 15.21
C LEU A 67 -5.22 7.02 13.88
N LEU A 68 -4.10 6.83 13.16
CA LEU A 68 -4.03 6.00 11.95
C LEU A 68 -4.45 4.55 12.25
N VAL A 69 -3.98 3.97 13.35
CA VAL A 69 -4.35 2.61 13.79
C VAL A 69 -5.84 2.53 14.11
N VAL A 70 -6.41 3.52 14.81
CA VAL A 70 -7.85 3.57 15.10
C VAL A 70 -8.68 3.67 13.81
N LEU A 71 -8.24 4.46 12.83
CA LEU A 71 -8.89 4.52 11.52
C LEU A 71 -8.86 3.16 10.79
N ASN A 72 -7.74 2.46 10.86
CA ASN A 72 -7.58 1.13 10.28
C ASN A 72 -8.52 0.12 10.94
N ILE A 73 -8.58 0.11 12.28
CA ILE A 73 -9.47 -0.77 13.05
C ILE A 73 -10.95 -0.46 12.74
N ARG A 74 -11.31 0.82 12.56
CA ARG A 74 -12.66 1.23 12.16
C ARG A 74 -12.99 0.95 10.69
N ARG A 75 -12.10 0.29 9.93
CA ARG A 75 -12.29 -0.09 8.52
C ARG A 75 -12.73 1.08 7.64
N HIS A 76 -12.18 2.27 7.86
CA HIS A 76 -12.37 3.35 6.90
C HIS A 76 -11.46 3.08 5.69
N PHE A 77 -12.05 2.76 4.54
CA PHE A 77 -11.34 2.48 3.27
C PHE A 77 -11.00 3.73 2.46
N ARG A 78 -11.37 4.93 2.94
CA ARG A 78 -11.03 6.17 2.24
C ARG A 78 -9.55 6.48 2.47
N LEU A 79 -8.79 6.61 1.39
CA LEU A 79 -7.35 6.90 1.43
C LEU A 79 -7.03 8.32 1.92
N ALA A 80 -7.91 9.29 1.64
CA ALA A 80 -7.72 10.71 1.97
C ALA A 80 -7.33 10.98 3.45
N PRO A 81 -8.04 10.45 4.47
CA PRO A 81 -7.66 10.67 5.86
C PRO A 81 -6.30 10.06 6.23
N TYR A 82 -5.92 8.91 5.64
CA TYR A 82 -4.60 8.32 5.87
C TYR A 82 -3.49 9.20 5.28
N LEU A 83 -3.68 9.74 4.07
CA LEU A 83 -2.70 10.64 3.46
C LEU A 83 -2.54 11.94 4.26
N ALA A 84 -3.65 12.52 4.72
CA ALA A 84 -3.62 13.72 5.55
C ALA A 84 -2.86 13.48 6.87
N LEU A 85 -3.21 12.41 7.59
CA LEU A 85 -2.52 12.04 8.83
C LEU A 85 -1.08 11.60 8.61
N GLY A 86 -0.80 10.94 7.49
CA GLY A 86 0.55 10.57 7.07
C GLY A 86 1.45 11.79 6.84
N LEU A 87 0.91 12.86 6.25
CA LEU A 87 1.64 14.11 6.05
C LEU A 87 1.92 14.81 7.39
N VAL A 88 0.96 14.77 8.33
CA VAL A 88 1.18 15.25 9.71
C VAL A 88 2.24 14.42 10.42
N LEU A 89 2.18 13.08 10.32
CA LEU A 89 3.16 12.17 10.90
C LEU A 89 4.57 12.45 10.34
N TRP A 90 4.66 12.65 9.04
CA TRP A 90 5.90 13.01 8.34
C TRP A 90 6.50 14.31 8.89
N PHE A 91 5.67 15.34 9.05
CA PHE A 91 6.11 16.60 9.63
C PHE A 91 6.56 16.46 11.10
N CYS A 92 5.81 15.70 11.92
CA CYS A 92 6.19 15.43 13.31
C CYS A 92 7.53 14.70 13.42
N LEU A 93 7.76 13.68 12.58
CA LEU A 93 9.03 12.93 12.59
C LEU A 93 10.19 13.78 12.07
N TYR A 94 9.97 14.58 11.03
CA TYR A 94 10.97 15.56 10.55
C TYR A 94 11.38 16.54 11.65
N GLN A 95 10.41 17.13 12.35
CA GLN A 95 10.67 18.04 13.46
C GLN A 95 11.27 17.36 14.70
N SER A 96 11.01 16.05 14.88
CA SER A 96 11.61 15.30 15.98
C SER A 96 13.07 14.93 15.73
N GLY A 97 13.65 15.28 14.57
CA GLY A 97 14.99 14.83 14.18
C GLY A 97 15.06 13.34 13.83
N VAL A 98 13.90 12.68 13.70
CA VAL A 98 13.80 11.31 13.21
C VAL A 98 13.66 11.33 11.70
N HIS A 99 14.10 10.26 11.04
CA HIS A 99 14.00 10.13 9.60
C HIS A 99 12.54 10.18 9.15
N ALA A 100 12.19 11.19 8.37
CA ALA A 100 10.83 11.40 7.87
C ALA A 100 10.37 10.25 6.95
N THR A 101 11.30 9.49 6.37
CA THR A 101 11.02 8.27 5.59
C THR A 101 10.33 7.18 6.41
N LEU A 102 10.60 7.09 7.73
CA LEU A 102 9.90 6.17 8.61
C LEU A 102 8.40 6.46 8.71
N ALA A 103 7.99 7.72 8.54
CA ALA A 103 6.58 8.11 8.49
C ALA A 103 5.84 7.36 7.36
N GLY A 104 6.49 7.27 6.19
CA GLY A 104 5.95 6.55 5.04
C GLY A 104 5.82 5.06 5.29
N VAL A 105 6.81 4.46 5.97
CA VAL A 105 6.77 3.04 6.36
C VAL A 105 5.60 2.80 7.33
N ILE A 106 5.51 3.58 8.41
CA ILE A 106 4.41 3.48 9.40
C ILE A 106 3.04 3.67 8.73
N LEU A 107 2.93 4.66 7.84
CA LEU A 107 1.72 4.90 7.06
C LEU A 107 1.35 3.70 6.20
N ALA A 108 2.31 3.12 5.47
CA ALA A 108 2.08 1.94 4.64
C ALA A 108 1.58 0.73 5.45
N PHE A 109 2.12 0.52 6.66
CA PHE A 109 1.67 -0.54 7.57
C PHE A 109 0.27 -0.28 8.16
N THR A 110 -0.18 0.97 8.21
CA THR A 110 -1.49 1.34 8.77
C THR A 110 -2.61 1.42 7.73
N ILE A 111 -2.29 1.48 6.44
CA ILE A 111 -3.30 1.45 5.37
C ILE A 111 -3.86 0.00 5.25
N PRO A 112 -5.18 -0.19 5.30
CA PRO A 112 -5.79 -1.51 5.15
C PRO A 112 -5.52 -2.10 3.77
N ALA A 113 -4.85 -3.25 3.72
CA ALA A 113 -4.50 -3.96 2.48
C ALA A 113 -5.65 -4.79 1.88
N ARG A 114 -6.78 -4.93 2.60
CA ARG A 114 -7.96 -5.66 2.11
C ARG A 114 -9.00 -4.68 1.60
N SER A 115 -9.42 -4.81 0.35
CA SER A 115 -10.60 -4.15 -0.18
C SER A 115 -11.85 -4.84 0.37
N ASP A 116 -12.72 -4.09 1.05
CA ASP A 116 -14.05 -4.56 1.50
C ASP A 116 -15.04 -4.50 0.34
N ILE A 117 -14.68 -5.15 -0.78
CA ILE A 117 -15.66 -5.47 -1.79
C ILE A 117 -16.35 -6.73 -1.27
N ASP A 118 -17.53 -6.54 -0.68
CA ASP A 118 -18.41 -7.64 -0.32
C ASP A 118 -18.88 -8.34 -1.61
N ALA A 119 -18.09 -9.32 -2.05
CA ALA A 119 -18.43 -10.17 -3.18
C ALA A 119 -19.76 -10.90 -2.93
N GLY A 120 -20.13 -11.15 -1.67
CA GLY A 120 -21.43 -11.70 -1.29
C GLY A 120 -22.57 -10.73 -1.61
N GLY A 121 -22.46 -9.47 -1.16
CA GLY A 121 -23.44 -8.41 -1.42
C GLY A 121 -23.59 -8.08 -2.91
N LEU A 122 -22.50 -8.14 -3.69
CA LEU A 122 -22.58 -8.00 -5.15
C LEU A 122 -23.34 -9.17 -5.78
N VAL A 123 -23.05 -10.41 -5.38
CA VAL A 123 -23.73 -11.62 -5.90
C VAL A 123 -25.20 -11.61 -5.52
N GLU A 124 -25.55 -11.18 -4.31
CA GLU A 124 -26.95 -11.07 -3.87
C GLU A 124 -27.70 -9.98 -4.63
N TRP A 125 -27.07 -8.82 -4.86
CA TRP A 125 -27.65 -7.75 -5.70
C TRP A 125 -27.86 -8.21 -7.14
N VAL A 126 -26.88 -8.89 -7.74
CA VAL A 126 -27.00 -9.44 -9.10
C VAL A 126 -28.10 -10.50 -9.16
N ARG A 127 -28.18 -11.40 -8.18
CA ARG A 127 -29.21 -12.44 -8.09
C ARG A 127 -30.61 -11.86 -7.88
N ALA A 128 -30.74 -10.78 -7.11
CA ALA A 128 -32.01 -10.08 -6.93
C ALA A 128 -32.45 -9.30 -8.19
N LYS A 129 -31.51 -8.86 -9.04
CA LYS A 129 -31.78 -8.08 -10.26
C LYS A 129 -31.94 -8.95 -11.52
N LEU A 130 -31.45 -10.19 -11.50
CA LEU A 130 -31.59 -11.18 -12.58
C LEU A 130 -33.05 -11.47 -13.00
N PRO A 131 -34.01 -11.65 -12.08
CA PRO A 131 -35.41 -11.91 -12.43
C PRO A 131 -36.07 -10.76 -13.21
N GLU A 132 -35.75 -9.50 -12.85
CA GLU A 132 -36.25 -8.33 -13.56
C GLU A 132 -35.68 -8.18 -14.98
N LEU A 133 -34.53 -8.78 -15.25
CA LEU A 133 -33.92 -8.81 -16.58
C LEU A 133 -34.44 -9.99 -17.41
N ASP A 134 -34.71 -11.13 -16.76
CA ASP A 134 -35.32 -12.32 -17.36
C ASP A 134 -36.75 -12.02 -17.83
N ASP A 135 -37.57 -11.37 -16.99
CA ASP A 135 -38.93 -10.92 -17.35
C ASP A 135 -38.96 -9.85 -18.46
N ARG A 136 -37.81 -9.22 -18.75
CA ARG A 136 -37.66 -8.23 -19.83
C ARG A 136 -36.98 -8.81 -21.06
N PHE A 137 -36.40 -10.00 -20.96
CA PHE A 137 -35.87 -10.76 -22.08
C PHE A 137 -36.99 -11.63 -22.62
N ASP A 138 -37.74 -11.06 -23.55
CA ASP A 138 -38.77 -11.76 -24.31
C ASP A 138 -38.07 -12.65 -25.36
N ASP A 139 -37.97 -13.96 -25.10
CA ASP A 139 -37.39 -14.94 -26.04
C ASP A 139 -38.13 -14.97 -27.39
N GLU A 140 -39.37 -14.46 -27.46
CA GLU A 140 -40.16 -14.33 -28.69
C GLU A 140 -39.79 -13.11 -29.55
N ALA A 141 -39.01 -12.16 -29.04
CA ALA A 141 -38.46 -11.05 -29.82
C ALA A 141 -37.21 -11.49 -30.59
N HIS A 142 -37.38 -12.49 -31.47
CA HIS A 142 -36.41 -12.85 -32.50
C HIS A 142 -36.34 -11.70 -33.53
N ILE A 143 -35.61 -10.63 -33.23
CA ILE A 143 -35.33 -9.52 -34.18
C ILE A 143 -34.17 -9.89 -35.15
N LEU A 144 -33.84 -11.17 -35.26
CA LEU A 144 -32.95 -11.69 -36.29
C LEU A 144 -33.71 -12.73 -37.10
N GLY A 145 -34.60 -12.24 -37.97
CA GLY A 145 -35.06 -12.96 -39.14
C GLY A 145 -33.97 -13.03 -40.21
#